data_AF-A0A2N2SG80-F1
#
_entry.id   AF-A0A2N2SG80-F1
#
_cell.length_a   1.000
_cell.length_b   1.000
_cell.length_c   1.000
_cell.angle_alpha   90.00
_cell.angle_beta   90.00
_cell.angle_gamma   90.00
#
_symmetry.space_group_name_H-M   'P 1'
#
loop_
_entity.id
_entity.type
_entity.pdbx_description
1 polymer ?
#
loop_
_entity_poly.entity_id
_entity_poly.type
_entity_poly.pdbx_seq_one_letter_code
_entity_poly.pdbx_strand_id
1 'polypeptide(L)'
;MRKLLSLLVLGYALLAQIPVAIAEIYKVIDEDGRVTYTNVPVKGAKKLDIDPPPTNGASIPSREVKTPTPSSFPRVDKQTQNQRDNTRKQILQAELEAEKKALEEAKKAYDEGASKPEVYKGAGGKTFRNVAKFEEKMKQLQANVDTHEKNIQLLQKELDALN
;
A
#
# COMPACT_ATOMS: atom_id res chain seq x y z
N MET A 1 45.86 10.22 11.67
CA MET A 1 45.80 9.42 10.43
C MET A 1 45.42 7.95 10.69
N ARG A 2 46.20 7.16 11.45
CA ARG A 2 45.91 5.73 11.69
C ARG A 2 44.59 5.42 12.44
N LYS A 3 44.19 6.26 13.41
CA LYS A 3 42.92 6.06 14.16
C LYS A 3 41.66 6.46 13.39
N LEU A 4 41.74 7.43 12.47
CA LEU A 4 40.63 7.77 11.56
C LEU A 4 40.40 6.69 10.51
N LEU A 5 41.48 6.06 10.02
CA LEU A 5 41.39 4.94 9.09
C LEU A 5 40.75 3.70 9.74
N SER A 6 41.02 3.47 11.03
CA SER A 6 40.46 2.34 11.79
C SER A 6 38.96 2.47 12.11
N LEU A 7 38.45 3.70 12.28
CA LEU A 7 37.02 3.96 12.49
C LEU A 7 36.20 3.86 11.20
N LEU A 8 36.81 4.22 10.06
CA LEU A 8 36.19 4.10 8.73
C LEU A 8 36.01 2.65 8.29
N VAL A 9 36.95 1.77 8.66
CA VAL A 9 36.85 0.31 8.38
C VAL A 9 35.81 -0.37 9.27
N LEU A 10 35.63 0.07 10.52
CA LEU A 10 34.64 -0.50 11.45
C LEU A 10 33.20 -0.10 11.08
N GLY A 11 33.00 1.09 10.51
CA GLY A 11 31.68 1.54 10.02
C GLY A 11 31.21 0.81 8.76
N TYR A 12 32.13 0.35 7.90
CA TYR A 12 31.78 -0.37 6.67
C TYR A 12 31.40 -1.84 6.93
N ALA A 13 31.90 -2.43 8.02
CA ALA A 13 31.61 -3.82 8.38
C ALA A 13 30.18 -4.02 8.95
N LEU A 14 29.48 -2.95 9.35
CA LEU A 14 28.15 -3.04 9.96
C LEU A 14 26.98 -2.89 8.96
N LEU A 15 27.23 -2.52 7.70
CA LEU A 15 26.20 -2.34 6.67
C LEU A 15 25.91 -3.59 5.81
N ALA A 16 26.59 -4.71 6.04
CA ALA A 16 26.55 -5.88 5.15
C ALA A 16 25.66 -7.04 5.64
N GLN A 17 24.77 -6.82 6.60
CA GLN A 17 23.88 -7.86 7.14
C GLN A 17 22.41 -7.51 6.85
N ILE A 18 22.05 -7.39 5.57
CA ILE A 18 20.64 -7.46 5.17
C ILE A 18 20.36 -8.94 4.90
N PRO A 19 19.58 -9.66 5.75
CA PRO A 19 19.15 -10.99 5.40
C PRO A 19 18.26 -10.88 4.16
N VAL A 20 18.78 -11.31 3.01
CA VAL A 20 17.97 -11.53 1.82
C VAL A 20 17.08 -12.72 2.13
N ALA A 21 15.82 -12.45 2.47
CA ALA A 21 14.82 -13.50 2.63
C ALA A 21 14.50 -14.09 1.25
N ILE A 22 15.21 -15.15 0.86
CA ILE A 22 14.87 -15.94 -0.33
C ILE A 22 13.70 -16.84 0.04
N ALA A 23 12.51 -16.54 -0.46
CA ALA A 23 11.33 -17.38 -0.30
C ALA A 23 11.37 -18.50 -1.35
N GLU A 24 11.76 -19.70 -0.93
CA GLU A 24 11.73 -20.88 -1.80
C GLU A 24 10.29 -21.39 -1.96
N ILE A 25 9.86 -21.61 -3.21
CA ILE A 25 8.52 -22.12 -3.52
C ILE A 25 8.64 -23.56 -4.03
N TYR A 26 7.80 -24.44 -3.50
CA TYR A 26 7.78 -25.85 -3.83
C TYR A 26 6.44 -26.22 -4.45
N LYS A 27 6.46 -27.10 -5.47
CA LYS A 27 5.27 -27.68 -6.09
C LYS A 27 5.11 -29.13 -5.64
N VAL A 28 3.95 -29.46 -5.10
CA VAL A 28 3.53 -30.82 -4.78
C VAL A 28 2.46 -31.24 -5.77
N ILE A 29 2.56 -32.47 -6.26
CA ILE A 29 1.51 -33.14 -7.04
C ILE A 29 1.09 -34.35 -6.21
N ASP A 30 -0.16 -34.40 -5.77
CA ASP A 30 -0.68 -35.54 -5.01
C ASP A 30 -1.07 -36.72 -5.92
N GLU A 31 -1.49 -37.83 -5.33
CA GLU A 31 -1.89 -39.05 -6.04
C GLU A 31 -3.11 -38.84 -6.95
N ASP A 32 -3.96 -37.85 -6.63
CA ASP A 32 -5.12 -37.43 -7.42
C ASP A 32 -4.75 -36.41 -8.53
N GLY A 33 -3.47 -36.05 -8.66
CA GLY A 33 -2.96 -35.10 -9.65
C GLY A 33 -3.20 -33.63 -9.31
N ARG A 34 -3.64 -33.30 -8.09
CA ARG A 34 -3.82 -31.91 -7.64
C ARG A 34 -2.48 -31.27 -7.36
N VAL A 35 -2.33 -30.04 -7.86
CA VAL A 35 -1.14 -29.23 -7.68
C VAL A 35 -1.31 -28.31 -6.48
N THR A 36 -0.38 -28.38 -5.54
CA THR A 36 -0.32 -27.44 -4.41
C THR A 36 1.05 -26.77 -4.35
N TYR A 37 1.07 -25.45 -4.18
CA TYR A 37 2.28 -24.67 -3.98
C TYR A 37 2.46 -24.35 -2.50
N THR A 38 3.66 -24.55 -1.98
CA THR A 38 3.98 -24.35 -0.55
C THR A 38 5.34 -23.67 -0.39
N ASN A 39 5.50 -22.90 0.67
CA ASN A 39 6.76 -22.28 1.09
C ASN A 39 7.56 -23.17 2.06
N VAL A 40 7.11 -24.40 2.32
CA VAL A 40 7.75 -25.36 3.23
C VAL A 40 8.19 -26.60 2.43
N PRO A 41 9.43 -27.10 2.60
CA PRO A 41 9.86 -28.33 1.95
C PRO A 41 9.07 -29.51 2.50
N VAL A 42 8.34 -30.20 1.62
CA VAL A 42 7.59 -31.43 1.96
C VAL A 42 8.04 -32.59 1.08
N LYS A 43 7.88 -33.82 1.57
CA LYS A 43 8.31 -35.03 0.87
C LYS A 43 7.57 -35.16 -0.47
N GLY A 44 8.31 -35.30 -1.56
CA GLY A 44 7.76 -35.36 -2.92
C GLY A 44 7.55 -34.01 -3.59
N ALA A 45 7.87 -32.89 -2.92
CA ALA A 45 7.80 -31.57 -3.52
C ALA A 45 8.98 -31.31 -4.45
N LYS A 46 8.72 -30.71 -5.62
CA LYS A 46 9.73 -30.21 -6.53
C LYS A 46 9.93 -28.71 -6.27
N LYS A 47 11.16 -28.32 -5.90
CA LYS A 47 11.54 -26.90 -5.78
C LYS A 47 11.36 -26.21 -7.13
N LEU A 48 10.67 -25.07 -7.13
CA LEU A 48 10.54 -24.22 -8.29
C LEU A 48 11.61 -23.15 -8.24
N ASP A 49 12.33 -23.02 -9.36
CA ASP A 49 13.16 -21.87 -9.61
C ASP A 49 12.27 -20.85 -10.32
N ILE A 50 11.91 -19.79 -9.61
CA ILE A 50 11.07 -18.71 -10.13
C ILE A 50 11.98 -17.50 -10.27
N ASP A 51 12.19 -17.06 -11.50
CA ASP A 51 12.91 -15.82 -11.75
C ASP A 51 12.22 -14.68 -11.00
N PRO A 52 12.98 -13.78 -10.34
CA PRO A 52 12.40 -12.61 -9.71
C PRO A 52 11.62 -11.83 -10.78
N PRO A 53 10.40 -11.34 -10.45
CA PRO A 53 9.65 -10.53 -11.40
C PRO A 53 10.53 -9.36 -11.86
N PRO A 54 10.49 -8.97 -13.14
CA PRO A 54 11.34 -7.91 -13.66
C PRO A 54 11.14 -6.65 -12.81
N THR A 55 12.24 -6.16 -12.22
CA THR A 55 12.25 -5.04 -11.27
C THR A 55 11.99 -3.68 -11.93
N ASN A 56 11.72 -3.64 -13.23
CA ASN A 56 11.42 -2.44 -13.98
C ASN A 56 10.14 -2.66 -14.77
N GLY A 57 9.16 -1.78 -14.58
CA GLY A 57 7.82 -1.79 -15.18
C GLY A 57 7.78 -1.58 -16.69
N ALA A 58 8.52 -2.38 -17.44
CA ALA A 58 8.39 -2.55 -18.87
C ALA A 58 8.13 -4.03 -19.15
N SER A 59 6.96 -4.52 -18.72
CA SER A 59 6.37 -5.66 -19.39
C SER A 59 6.11 -5.22 -20.84
N ILE A 60 7.00 -5.62 -21.74
CA ILE A 60 6.63 -5.79 -23.14
C ILE A 60 5.34 -6.61 -23.09
N PRO A 61 4.21 -6.17 -23.68
CA PRO A 61 3.02 -6.98 -23.72
C PRO A 61 3.36 -8.18 -24.58
N SER A 62 3.89 -9.23 -23.96
CA SER A 62 3.84 -10.57 -24.51
C SER A 62 2.37 -10.77 -24.78
N ARG A 63 2.03 -10.87 -26.07
CA ARG A 63 0.67 -11.06 -26.54
C ARG A 63 0.16 -12.30 -25.82
N GLU A 64 -0.55 -12.09 -24.72
CA GLU A 64 -1.15 -13.14 -23.93
C GLU A 64 -1.93 -14.00 -24.92
N VAL A 65 -1.42 -15.21 -25.15
CA VAL A 65 -2.17 -16.23 -25.88
C VAL A 65 -3.32 -16.54 -24.96
N LYS A 66 -4.46 -15.87 -25.19
CA LYS A 66 -5.69 -16.07 -24.43
C LYS A 66 -6.08 -17.53 -24.58
N THR A 67 -5.69 -18.37 -23.62
CA THR A 67 -6.17 -19.74 -23.54
C THR A 67 -7.69 -19.66 -23.40
N PRO A 68 -8.47 -20.19 -24.35
CA PRO A 68 -9.91 -20.08 -24.31
C PRO A 68 -10.42 -20.77 -23.05
N THR A 69 -11.23 -20.06 -22.26
CA THR A 69 -11.91 -20.65 -21.10
C THR A 69 -12.74 -21.83 -21.60
N PRO A 70 -12.67 -23.02 -20.96
CA PRO A 70 -13.41 -24.20 -21.42
C PRO A 70 -14.89 -23.87 -21.55
N SER A 71 -15.54 -24.39 -22.61
CA SER A 71 -16.95 -24.10 -22.92
C SER A 71 -17.92 -24.49 -21.81
N SER A 72 -17.53 -25.43 -20.95
CA SER A 72 -18.29 -25.89 -19.78
C SER A 72 -18.15 -24.99 -18.54
N PHE A 73 -17.36 -23.92 -18.59
CA PHE A 73 -17.19 -23.03 -17.44
C PHE A 73 -18.43 -22.14 -17.25
N PRO A 74 -19.02 -22.07 -16.05
CA PRO A 74 -20.18 -21.21 -15.78
C PRO A 74 -19.86 -19.75 -16.08
N ARG A 75 -20.70 -19.10 -16.90
CA ARG A 75 -20.60 -17.66 -17.18
C ARG A 75 -21.70 -16.91 -16.45
N VAL A 76 -21.34 -15.77 -15.87
CA VAL A 76 -22.33 -14.81 -15.37
C VAL A 76 -23.01 -14.18 -16.58
N ASP A 77 -24.33 -14.05 -16.54
CA ASP A 77 -25.08 -13.42 -17.62
C ASP A 77 -24.81 -11.91 -17.68
N LYS A 78 -25.05 -11.32 -18.85
CA LYS A 78 -24.77 -9.91 -19.11
C LYS A 78 -25.60 -8.96 -18.22
N GLN A 79 -26.82 -9.35 -17.86
CA GLN A 79 -27.68 -8.53 -17.01
C GLN A 79 -27.11 -8.44 -15.60
N THR A 80 -26.68 -9.56 -15.02
CA THR A 80 -26.02 -9.58 -13.71
C THR A 80 -24.69 -8.84 -13.71
N GLN A 81 -23.87 -8.95 -14.78
CA GLN A 81 -22.64 -8.15 -14.86
C GLN A 81 -22.93 -6.64 -14.90
N ASN A 82 -23.86 -6.19 -15.75
CA ASN A 82 -24.24 -4.79 -15.82
C ASN A 82 -24.80 -4.25 -14.50
N GLN A 83 -25.61 -5.05 -13.79
CA GLN A 83 -26.12 -4.68 -12.46
C GLN A 83 -24.97 -4.48 -11.48
N ARG A 84 -23.99 -5.38 -11.46
CA ARG A 84 -22.80 -5.27 -10.60
C ARG A 84 -21.95 -4.04 -10.93
N ASP A 85 -21.74 -3.76 -12.22
CA ASP A 85 -20.97 -2.60 -12.66
C ASP A 85 -21.67 -1.29 -12.28
N ASN A 86 -23.00 -1.23 -12.44
CA ASN A 86 -23.79 -0.09 -11.99
C ASN A 86 -23.74 0.09 -10.47
N THR A 87 -23.87 -0.98 -9.69
CA THR A 87 -23.73 -0.93 -8.24
C THR A 87 -22.33 -0.48 -7.85
N ARG A 88 -21.28 -0.99 -8.49
CA ARG A 88 -19.90 -0.54 -8.25
C ARG A 88 -19.75 0.96 -8.50
N LYS A 89 -20.28 1.46 -9.62
CA LYS A 89 -20.24 2.90 -9.93
C LYS A 89 -20.96 3.73 -8.87
N GLN A 90 -22.13 3.29 -8.41
CA GLN A 90 -22.87 3.97 -7.34
C GLN A 90 -22.10 3.99 -6.01
N ILE A 91 -21.48 2.87 -5.63
CA ILE A 91 -20.66 2.78 -4.42
C ILE A 91 -19.49 3.77 -4.50
N LEU A 92 -18.72 3.73 -5.59
CA LEU A 92 -17.57 4.63 -5.77
C LEU A 92 -17.98 6.11 -5.80
N GLN A 93 -19.14 6.44 -6.36
CA GLN A 93 -19.69 7.81 -6.31
C GLN A 93 -20.05 8.22 -4.89
N ALA A 94 -20.70 7.34 -4.11
CA ALA A 94 -21.04 7.62 -2.73
C ALA A 94 -19.79 7.78 -1.85
N GLU A 95 -18.78 6.92 -2.04
CA GLU A 95 -17.48 7.03 -1.37
C GLU A 95 -16.76 8.33 -1.73
N LEU A 96 -16.78 8.74 -3.01
CA LEU A 96 -16.18 10.00 -3.46
C LEU A 96 -16.82 11.22 -2.77
N GLU A 97 -18.15 11.25 -2.67
CA GLU A 97 -18.86 12.35 -1.99
C GLU A 97 -18.57 12.35 -0.47
N ALA A 98 -18.51 11.18 0.16
CA ALA A 98 -18.12 11.06 1.56
C ALA A 98 -16.68 11.56 1.79
N GLU A 99 -15.75 11.21 0.90
CA GLU A 99 -14.34 11.58 1.01
C GLU A 99 -14.14 13.10 0.80
N LYS A 100 -14.87 13.71 -0.13
CA LYS A 100 -14.87 15.17 -0.30
C LYS A 100 -15.32 15.89 0.97
N LYS A 101 -16.38 15.40 1.63
CA LYS A 101 -16.85 15.96 2.90
C LYS A 101 -15.80 15.78 4.00
N ALA A 102 -15.18 14.60 4.10
CA ALA A 102 -14.10 14.34 5.05
C ALA A 102 -12.90 15.27 4.82
N LEU A 103 -12.55 15.55 3.56
CA LEU A 103 -11.51 16.51 3.22
C LEU A 103 -11.84 17.93 3.71
N GLU A 104 -13.08 18.39 3.52
CA GLU A 104 -13.51 19.70 4.04
C GLU A 104 -13.41 19.78 5.56
N GLU A 105 -13.82 18.72 6.26
CA GLU A 105 -13.69 18.63 7.72
C GLU A 105 -12.22 18.62 8.17
N ALA A 106 -11.35 17.88 7.47
CA ALA A 106 -9.92 17.84 7.74
C ALA A 106 -9.25 19.21 7.52
N LYS A 107 -9.64 19.95 6.46
CA LYS A 107 -9.16 21.31 6.21
C LYS A 107 -9.59 22.28 7.30
N LYS A 108 -10.85 22.21 7.75
CA LYS A 108 -11.32 23.00 8.89
C LYS A 108 -10.54 22.67 10.16
N ALA A 109 -10.29 21.39 10.44
CA ALA A 109 -9.50 20.97 11.60
C ALA A 109 -8.05 21.46 11.53
N TYR A 110 -7.46 21.50 10.33
CA TYR A 110 -6.13 22.09 10.10
C TYR A 110 -6.12 23.59 10.42
N ASP A 111 -7.07 24.36 9.89
CA ASP A 111 -7.17 25.80 10.14
C ASP A 111 -7.42 26.12 11.62
N GLU A 112 -8.31 25.35 12.26
CA GLU A 112 -8.54 25.45 13.69
C GLU A 112 -7.29 25.11 14.51
N GLY A 113 -6.57 24.06 14.11
CA GLY A 113 -5.30 23.67 14.70
C GLY A 113 -4.27 24.80 14.63
N ALA A 114 -4.15 25.45 13.47
CA ALA A 114 -3.24 26.56 13.24
C ALA A 114 -3.56 27.78 14.12
N SER A 115 -4.84 28.02 14.39
CA SER A 115 -5.29 29.13 15.25
C SER A 115 -5.06 28.89 16.75
N LYS A 116 -4.90 27.62 17.18
CA LYS A 116 -4.83 27.21 18.59
C LYS A 116 -3.41 26.72 18.96
N PRO A 117 -2.52 27.62 19.44
CA PRO A 117 -1.17 27.23 19.83
C PRO A 117 -1.20 26.30 21.06
N GLU A 118 -0.34 25.27 21.05
CA GLU A 118 -0.15 24.38 22.20
C GLU A 118 0.64 25.09 23.30
N VAL A 119 0.24 24.90 24.56
CA VAL A 119 0.87 25.54 25.73
C VAL A 119 1.04 24.55 26.89
N TYR A 120 1.99 24.82 27.79
CA TYR A 120 2.17 24.07 29.03
C TYR A 120 2.38 25.00 30.22
N LYS A 121 2.06 24.52 31.43
CA LYS A 121 2.30 25.26 32.67
C LYS A 121 3.63 24.81 33.28
N GLY A 122 4.53 25.76 33.53
CA GLY A 122 5.80 25.51 34.21
C GLY A 122 5.67 25.56 35.74
N ALA A 123 6.74 25.16 36.44
CA ALA A 123 6.85 25.33 37.88
C ALA A 123 6.77 26.83 38.22
N GLY A 124 5.76 27.23 38.99
CA GLY A 124 5.43 28.63 39.28
C GLY A 124 4.21 29.19 38.54
N GLY A 125 3.42 28.36 37.85
CA GLY A 125 2.11 28.73 37.30
C GLY A 125 2.15 29.55 36.00
N LYS A 126 3.35 29.84 35.47
CA LYS A 126 3.54 30.56 34.20
C LYS A 126 3.25 29.63 33.01
N THR A 127 2.56 30.16 32.01
CA THR A 127 2.23 29.45 30.77
C THR A 127 3.30 29.71 29.71
N PHE A 128 3.82 28.65 29.10
CA PHE A 128 4.81 28.72 28.02
C PHE A 128 4.25 28.07 26.76
N ARG A 129 4.68 28.57 25.59
CA ARG A 129 4.31 27.97 24.30
C ARG A 129 5.05 26.65 24.11
N ASN A 130 4.32 25.63 23.68
CA ASN A 130 4.86 24.34 23.30
C ASN A 130 4.97 24.25 21.77
N VAL A 131 6.07 24.74 21.22
CA VAL A 131 6.28 24.76 19.76
C VAL A 131 6.36 23.34 19.20
N ALA A 132 7.09 22.44 19.85
CA ALA A 132 7.25 21.06 19.37
C ALA A 132 5.91 20.30 19.28
N LYS A 133 5.05 20.37 20.31
CA LYS A 133 3.72 19.74 20.26
C LYS A 133 2.80 20.37 19.22
N PHE A 134 2.90 21.69 19.04
CA PHE A 134 2.14 22.38 18.01
C PHE A 134 2.56 21.89 16.61
N GLU A 135 3.86 21.83 16.32
CA GLU A 135 4.38 21.33 15.05
C GLU A 135 3.96 19.88 14.78
N GLU A 136 4.02 19.01 15.79
CA GLU A 136 3.56 17.62 15.67
C GLU A 136 2.07 17.54 15.32
N LYS A 137 1.23 18.29 16.03
CA LYS A 137 -0.21 18.39 15.76
C LYS A 137 -0.48 18.91 14.34
N MET A 138 0.20 19.97 13.92
CA MET A 138 0.04 20.52 12.57
C MET A 138 0.46 19.51 11.51
N LYS A 139 1.53 18.75 11.74
CA LYS A 139 1.96 17.69 10.84
C LYS A 139 0.93 16.56 10.73
N GLN A 140 0.31 16.16 11.84
CA GLN A 140 -0.76 15.15 11.82
C GLN A 140 -1.99 15.65 11.07
N LEU A 141 -2.41 16.90 11.30
CA LEU A 141 -3.55 17.50 10.59
C LEU A 141 -3.27 17.61 9.09
N GLN A 142 -2.06 18.01 8.70
CA GLN A 142 -1.65 18.04 7.28
C GLN A 142 -1.69 16.65 6.66
N ALA A 143 -1.15 15.63 7.35
CA ALA A 143 -1.16 14.26 6.85
C ALA A 143 -2.59 13.73 6.64
N ASN A 144 -3.55 14.13 7.49
CA ASN A 144 -4.96 13.78 7.31
C ASN A 144 -5.54 14.44 6.05
N VAL A 145 -5.27 15.73 5.83
CA VAL A 145 -5.68 16.44 4.61
C VAL A 145 -5.11 15.74 3.37
N ASP A 146 -3.80 15.50 3.35
CA ASP A 146 -3.11 14.86 2.22
C ASP A 146 -3.67 13.46 1.92
N THR A 147 -4.06 12.72 2.97
CA THR A 147 -4.65 11.38 2.82
C THR A 147 -6.00 11.46 2.12
N HIS A 148 -6.88 12.36 2.55
CA HIS A 148 -8.19 12.53 1.93
C HIS A 148 -8.07 13.03 0.48
N GLU A 149 -7.13 13.92 0.18
CA GLU A 149 -6.88 14.38 -1.20
C GLU A 149 -6.43 13.23 -2.11
N LYS A 150 -5.53 12.36 -1.63
CA LYS A 150 -5.07 11.18 -2.39
C LYS A 150 -6.21 10.18 -2.61
N ASN A 151 -7.04 9.93 -1.59
CA ASN A 151 -8.17 9.02 -1.71
C ASN A 151 -9.16 9.50 -2.77
N ILE A 152 -9.48 10.81 -2.80
CA ILE A 152 -10.33 11.42 -3.83
C ILE A 152 -9.74 11.19 -5.23
N GLN A 153 -8.44 11.39 -5.41
CA GLN A 153 -7.78 11.17 -6.71
C GLN A 153 -7.86 9.71 -7.15
N LEU A 154 -7.68 8.76 -6.23
CA LEU A 154 -7.78 7.33 -6.52
C LEU A 154 -9.22 6.94 -6.90
N LEU A 155 -10.22 7.40 -6.15
CA LEU A 155 -11.64 7.16 -6.43
C LEU A 155 -12.06 7.74 -7.77
N GLN A 156 -11.59 8.95 -8.11
CA GLN A 156 -11.83 9.56 -9.42
C GLN A 156 -11.22 8.71 -10.54
N LYS A 157 -9.98 8.25 -10.38
CA LYS A 157 -9.33 7.36 -11.35
C LYS A 157 -10.07 6.04 -11.54
N GLU A 158 -10.59 5.46 -10.46
CA GLU A 158 -11.40 4.24 -10.54
C GLU A 158 -12.73 4.48 -11.27
N LEU A 159 -13.39 5.60 -11.02
CA LEU A 159 -14.61 5.98 -11.74
C LEU A 159 -14.36 6.24 -13.23
N ASP A 160 -13.25 6.87 -13.58
CA ASP A 160 -12.85 7.10 -14.97
C ASP A 160 -12.55 5.79 -15.70
N ALA A 161 -11.99 4.78 -15.00
CA ALA A 161 -11.75 3.45 -15.56
C ALA A 161 -13.04 2.63 -15.79
N LEU A 162 -14.18 3.07 -15.25
CA LEU A 162 -15.50 2.45 -15.46
C LEU A 162 -16.33 3.15 -16.56
N ASN A 163 -15.85 4.27 -17.10
CA ASN A 163 -16.47 4.96 -18.23
C ASN A 163 -15.89 4.48 -19.57
#